data_AF-A0A258BRE7-F1
#
_entry.id   AF-A0A258BRE7-F1
#
_cell.length_a   1.000
_cell.length_b   1.000
_cell.length_c   1.000
_cell.angle_alpha   90.00
_cell.angle_beta   90.00
_cell.angle_gamma   90.00
#
_symmetry.space_group_name_H-M   'P 1'
#
loop_
_entity.id
_entity.type
_entity.pdbx_description
1 polymer ?
#
loop_
_entity_poly.entity_id
_entity_poly.type
_entity_poly.pdbx_seq_one_letter_code
_entity_poly.pdbx_strand_id
1 'polypeptide(L)'
;EDYTIRAVVDSRIAAFQSALAEDLMTSAKGQLEAFKADAIRDGAAAREQAAATGQESWFRPYSMEIRFTQSAQEGDVIGIEQFTMVDTAGAHPNYILTGLVHERSDEYPVSLDTVVTDMAGYGASLKKHLIEAKSERAYDDAARANVPAEVEEILGSDADAASKFGTNFTLAPSTEAGKFGGITVLFKVPMKLPFRPRSFPAS
;
A
#
# COMPACT_ATOMS: atom_id res chain seq x y z
N GLU A 1 26.78 -2.45 -8.67
CA GLU A 1 25.92 -1.26 -8.67
C GLU A 1 25.36 -1.09 -7.27
N ASP A 2 25.15 0.15 -6.82
CA ASP A 2 24.73 0.43 -5.43
C ASP A 2 23.23 0.21 -5.21
N TYR A 3 22.47 -0.06 -6.27
CA TYR A 3 21.02 -0.21 -6.20
C TYR A 3 20.45 -1.09 -7.32
N THR A 4 19.20 -1.54 -7.15
CA THR A 4 18.30 -2.09 -8.17
C THR A 4 16.95 -1.41 -8.03
N ILE A 5 16.44 -0.79 -9.10
CA ILE A 5 15.14 -0.09 -9.08
C ILE A 5 14.22 -0.60 -10.17
N ARG A 6 12.91 -0.70 -9.86
CA ARG A 6 11.90 -1.17 -10.81
C ARG A 6 10.59 -0.37 -10.67
N ALA A 7 10.11 0.17 -11.79
CA ALA A 7 8.76 0.71 -11.91
C ALA A 7 7.95 -0.15 -12.89
N VAL A 8 6.73 -0.53 -12.50
CA VAL A 8 5.82 -1.31 -13.36
C VAL A 8 4.42 -0.71 -13.28
N VAL A 9 3.80 -0.49 -14.45
CA VAL A 9 2.38 -0.16 -14.56
C VAL A 9 1.73 -1.25 -15.39
N ASP A 10 0.64 -1.83 -14.87
CA ASP A 10 -0.16 -2.82 -15.57
C ASP A 10 -0.68 -2.26 -16.90
N SER A 11 -0.50 -3.02 -17.99
CA SER A 11 -0.95 -2.61 -19.34
C SER A 11 -2.45 -2.37 -19.42
N ARG A 12 -3.24 -2.99 -18.52
CA ARG A 12 -4.69 -2.77 -18.47
C ARG A 12 -5.04 -1.37 -17.95
N ILE A 13 -4.20 -0.76 -17.11
CA ILE A 13 -4.35 0.65 -16.71
C ILE A 13 -4.10 1.56 -17.91
N ALA A 14 -3.09 1.25 -18.74
CA ALA A 14 -2.84 2.01 -19.97
C ALA A 14 -3.96 1.85 -21.01
N ALA A 15 -4.55 0.65 -21.11
CA ALA A 15 -5.71 0.39 -21.95
C ALA A 15 -6.97 1.11 -21.44
N PHE A 16 -7.11 1.24 -20.12
CA PHE A 16 -8.14 2.08 -19.51
C PHE A 16 -7.88 3.55 -19.82
N GLN A 17 -6.74 4.12 -19.47
CA GLN A 17 -6.41 5.52 -19.75
C GLN A 17 -4.89 5.69 -19.82
N SER A 18 -4.37 6.01 -21.01
CA SER A 18 -2.93 6.12 -21.25
C SER A 18 -2.27 7.22 -20.40
N ALA A 19 -2.91 8.38 -20.29
CA ALA A 19 -2.42 9.50 -19.48
C ALA A 19 -2.26 9.11 -18.00
N LEU A 20 -3.25 8.41 -17.42
CA LEU A 20 -3.17 7.90 -16.05
C LEU A 20 -1.97 6.94 -15.87
N ALA A 21 -1.76 6.03 -16.81
CA ALA A 21 -0.62 5.12 -16.76
C ALA A 21 0.74 5.86 -16.86
N GLU A 22 0.81 6.92 -17.69
CA GLU A 22 1.98 7.78 -17.81
C GLU A 22 2.25 8.58 -16.54
N ASP A 23 1.22 9.11 -15.90
CA ASP A 23 1.32 9.85 -14.65
C ASP A 23 1.79 8.96 -13.49
N LEU A 24 1.22 7.76 -13.35
CA LEU A 24 1.64 6.77 -12.36
C LEU A 24 3.11 6.34 -12.58
N MET A 25 3.49 6.10 -13.84
CA MET A 25 4.87 5.77 -14.20
C MET A 25 5.83 6.92 -13.87
N THR A 26 5.43 8.16 -14.15
CA THR A 26 6.23 9.35 -13.87
C THR A 26 6.41 9.57 -12.37
N SER A 27 5.34 9.45 -11.59
CA SER A 27 5.37 9.50 -10.13
C SER A 27 6.29 8.44 -9.53
N ALA A 28 6.19 7.19 -9.99
CA ALA A 28 7.07 6.13 -9.52
C ALA A 28 8.54 6.39 -9.87
N LYS A 29 8.85 6.81 -11.10
CA LYS A 29 10.22 7.15 -11.49
C LYS A 29 10.80 8.28 -10.62
N GLY A 30 10.00 9.30 -10.31
CA GLY A 30 10.42 10.38 -9.41
C GLY A 30 10.83 9.87 -8.03
N GLN A 31 10.04 8.96 -7.45
CA GLN A 31 10.37 8.33 -6.16
C GLN A 31 11.61 7.43 -6.24
N LEU A 32 11.75 6.65 -7.32
CA LEU A 32 12.92 5.78 -7.54
C LEU A 32 14.21 6.57 -7.72
N GLU A 33 14.18 7.74 -8.38
CA GLU A 33 15.36 8.58 -8.53
C GLU A 33 15.82 9.18 -7.19
N ALA A 34 14.89 9.59 -6.33
CA ALA A 34 15.23 10.03 -4.97
C ALA A 34 15.91 8.90 -4.18
N PHE A 35 15.33 7.69 -4.24
CA PHE A 35 15.89 6.51 -3.56
C PHE A 35 17.27 6.10 -4.11
N LYS A 36 17.47 6.19 -5.42
CA LYS A 36 18.75 5.97 -6.08
C LYS A 36 19.81 6.96 -5.60
N ALA A 37 19.47 8.23 -5.44
CA ALA A 37 20.39 9.23 -4.91
C ALA A 37 20.85 8.89 -3.48
N ASP A 38 19.93 8.41 -2.63
CA ASP A 38 20.25 7.92 -1.29
C ASP A 38 21.20 6.72 -1.31
N ALA A 39 20.90 5.71 -2.14
CA ALA A 39 21.74 4.51 -2.27
C ALA A 39 23.18 4.84 -2.70
N ILE A 40 23.34 5.75 -3.67
CA ILE A 40 24.66 6.19 -4.15
C ILE A 40 25.42 6.92 -3.04
N ARG A 41 24.75 7.84 -2.33
CA ARG A 41 25.36 8.61 -1.24
C ARG A 41 25.84 7.68 -0.14
N ASP A 42 24.99 6.77 0.31
CA ASP A 42 25.27 5.89 1.44
C ASP A 42 26.34 4.85 1.07
N GLY A 43 26.31 4.33 -0.16
CA GLY A 43 27.36 3.47 -0.71
C GLY A 43 28.71 4.18 -0.83
N ALA A 44 28.74 5.46 -1.22
CA ALA A 44 29.97 6.25 -1.26
C ALA A 44 30.55 6.48 0.15
N ALA A 45 29.71 6.88 1.12
CA ALA A 45 30.14 7.09 2.50
C ALA A 45 30.70 5.80 3.13
N ALA A 46 30.05 4.65 2.88
CA ALA A 46 30.52 3.37 3.37
C ALA A 46 31.89 2.97 2.80
N ARG A 47 32.11 3.21 1.50
CA ARG A 47 33.41 2.96 0.84
C ARG A 47 34.50 3.87 1.39
N GLU A 48 34.21 5.15 1.62
CA GLU A 48 35.15 6.10 2.21
C GLU A 48 35.56 5.67 3.63
N GLN A 49 34.58 5.30 4.46
CA GLN A 49 34.83 4.80 5.80
C GLN A 49 35.66 3.50 5.81
N ALA A 50 35.33 2.55 4.94
CA ALA A 50 36.07 1.31 4.77
C ALA A 50 37.53 1.58 4.39
N ALA A 51 37.77 2.51 3.45
CA ALA A 51 39.12 2.91 3.04
C ALA A 51 39.90 3.59 4.18
N ALA A 52 39.24 4.44 4.97
CA ALA A 52 39.88 5.16 6.08
C ALA A 52 40.22 4.25 7.27
N THR A 53 39.41 3.21 7.51
CA THR A 53 39.55 2.34 8.69
C THR A 53 40.19 0.99 8.38
N GLY A 54 40.30 0.61 7.10
CA GLY A 54 40.72 -0.73 6.68
C GLY A 54 39.71 -1.83 7.00
N GLN A 55 38.50 -1.48 7.42
CA GLN A 55 37.42 -2.43 7.71
C GLN A 55 36.62 -2.76 6.45
N GLU A 56 35.90 -3.89 6.46
CA GLU A 56 34.97 -4.23 5.37
C GLU A 56 33.85 -3.18 5.28
N SER A 57 33.44 -2.84 4.05
CA SER A 57 32.29 -1.97 3.84
C SER A 57 31.02 -2.61 4.41
N TRP A 58 30.30 -1.84 5.23
CA TRP A 58 29.01 -2.25 5.78
C TRP A 58 27.88 -2.20 4.73
N PHE A 59 28.11 -1.53 3.60
CA PHE A 59 27.06 -1.28 2.62
C PHE A 59 26.75 -2.51 1.78
N ARG A 60 25.46 -2.69 1.54
CA ARG A 60 24.90 -3.68 0.64
C ARG A 60 23.93 -2.96 -0.31
N PRO A 61 23.85 -3.36 -1.59
CA PRO A 61 23.04 -2.64 -2.57
C PRO A 61 21.58 -2.54 -2.17
N TYR A 62 20.97 -1.39 -2.42
CA TYR A 62 19.56 -1.15 -2.14
C TYR A 62 18.67 -1.76 -3.24
N SER A 63 17.43 -2.11 -2.90
CA SER A 63 16.42 -2.54 -3.86
C SER A 63 15.12 -1.79 -3.64
N MET A 64 14.50 -1.29 -4.72
CA MET A 64 13.17 -0.68 -4.64
C MET A 64 12.30 -1.07 -5.83
N GLU A 65 11.06 -1.47 -5.54
CA GLU A 65 10.03 -1.71 -6.56
C GLU A 65 8.80 -0.86 -6.27
N ILE A 66 8.29 -0.17 -7.30
CA ILE A 66 6.94 0.39 -7.30
C ILE A 66 6.17 -0.28 -8.45
N ARG A 67 5.03 -0.89 -8.13
CA ARG A 67 4.19 -1.59 -9.09
C ARG A 67 2.73 -1.21 -8.92
N PHE A 68 2.09 -0.81 -10.01
CA PHE A 68 0.65 -0.53 -10.06
C PHE A 68 -0.05 -1.67 -10.80
N THR A 69 -1.04 -2.28 -10.16
CA THR A 69 -1.83 -3.39 -10.69
C THR A 69 -3.30 -3.01 -10.70
N GLN A 70 -4.02 -3.31 -11.78
CA GLN A 70 -5.47 -3.15 -11.77
C GLN A 70 -6.09 -4.23 -10.87
N SER A 71 -6.90 -3.82 -9.88
CA SER A 71 -7.66 -4.73 -9.02
C SER A 71 -9.07 -5.00 -9.56
N ALA A 72 -9.72 -3.99 -10.14
CA ALA A 72 -11.06 -4.09 -10.74
C ALA A 72 -11.28 -2.99 -11.78
N GLN A 73 -12.26 -3.17 -12.66
CA GLN A 73 -12.78 -2.11 -13.54
C GLN A 73 -14.23 -2.43 -13.88
N GLU A 74 -15.06 -1.40 -13.91
CA GLU A 74 -16.43 -1.47 -14.41
C GLU A 74 -16.76 -0.12 -15.06
N GLY A 75 -17.21 -0.15 -16.32
CA GLY A 75 -17.44 1.07 -17.10
C GLY A 75 -16.22 2.01 -17.11
N ASP A 76 -16.45 3.24 -16.65
CA ASP A 76 -15.46 4.31 -16.58
C ASP A 76 -14.76 4.43 -15.22
N VAL A 77 -14.87 3.41 -14.35
CA VAL A 77 -14.19 3.38 -13.05
C VAL A 77 -13.18 2.22 -13.00
N ILE A 78 -11.98 2.52 -12.50
CA ILE A 78 -10.90 1.55 -12.29
C ILE A 78 -10.40 1.57 -10.85
N GLY A 79 -10.21 0.38 -10.27
CA GLY A 79 -9.48 0.18 -9.01
C GLY A 79 -8.04 -0.24 -9.30
N ILE A 80 -7.09 0.36 -8.59
CA ILE A 80 -5.65 0.17 -8.75
C ILE A 80 -5.03 -0.10 -7.38
N GLU A 81 -4.17 -1.11 -7.30
CA GLU A 81 -3.30 -1.36 -6.16
C GLU A 81 -1.86 -0.96 -6.49
N GLN A 82 -1.30 -0.08 -5.67
CA GLN A 82 0.12 0.23 -5.65
C GLN A 82 0.81 -0.67 -4.62
N PHE A 83 1.81 -1.41 -5.07
CA PHE A 83 2.79 -2.09 -4.26
C PHE A 83 4.09 -1.29 -4.27
N THR A 84 4.60 -0.97 -3.09
CA THR A 84 5.94 -0.36 -2.93
C THR A 84 6.76 -1.23 -2.01
N MET A 85 7.95 -1.63 -2.45
CA MET A 85 8.91 -2.37 -1.65
C MET A 85 10.24 -1.62 -1.63
N VAL A 86 10.86 -1.56 -0.45
CA VAL A 86 12.18 -0.99 -0.23
C VAL A 86 12.99 -1.97 0.61
N ASP A 87 14.17 -2.34 0.13
CA ASP A 87 15.17 -3.12 0.84
C ASP A 87 16.48 -2.33 0.88
N THR A 88 16.85 -1.85 2.06
CA THR A 88 18.15 -1.20 2.30
C THR A 88 19.16 -2.18 2.89
N ALA A 89 18.96 -3.48 2.59
CA ALA A 89 19.75 -4.61 3.07
C ALA A 89 19.78 -4.76 4.60
N GLY A 90 18.65 -4.47 5.23
CA GLY A 90 18.39 -4.78 6.64
C GLY A 90 18.01 -6.25 6.85
N ALA A 91 17.39 -6.56 7.99
CA ALA A 91 16.94 -7.93 8.28
C ALA A 91 15.83 -8.41 7.33
N HIS A 92 15.04 -7.50 6.78
CA HIS A 92 13.98 -7.79 5.82
C HIS A 92 13.63 -6.54 4.99
N PRO A 93 13.05 -6.70 3.79
CA PRO A 93 12.44 -5.61 3.04
C PRO A 93 11.24 -5.03 3.79
N ASN A 94 10.97 -3.75 3.55
CA ASN A 94 9.72 -3.10 3.94
C ASN A 94 8.83 -2.99 2.71
N TYR A 95 7.52 -3.25 2.87
CA TYR A 95 6.56 -3.06 1.80
C TYR A 95 5.31 -2.35 2.29
N ILE A 96 4.69 -1.61 1.37
CA ILE A 96 3.44 -0.87 1.56
C ILE A 96 2.52 -1.23 0.40
N LEU A 97 1.24 -1.46 0.72
CA LEU A 97 0.16 -1.54 -0.25
C LEU A 97 -0.71 -0.30 -0.10
N THR A 98 -1.11 0.29 -1.22
CA THR A 98 -1.99 1.47 -1.27
C THR A 98 -3.03 1.25 -2.36
N GLY A 99 -4.28 1.58 -2.06
CA GLY A 99 -5.38 1.53 -3.02
C GLY A 99 -5.60 2.89 -3.67
N LEU A 100 -6.01 2.90 -4.93
CA LEU A 100 -6.42 4.07 -5.66
C LEU A 100 -7.66 3.70 -6.49
N VAL A 101 -8.64 4.59 -6.54
CA VAL A 101 -9.78 4.48 -7.47
C VAL A 101 -9.78 5.71 -8.38
N HIS A 102 -9.95 5.50 -9.67
CA HIS A 102 -10.07 6.58 -10.65
C HIS A 102 -11.32 6.41 -11.49
N GLU A 103 -11.95 7.54 -11.82
CA GLU A 103 -12.91 7.65 -12.89
C GLU A 103 -12.22 8.25 -14.13
N ARG A 104 -12.57 7.77 -15.33
CA ARG A 104 -11.90 8.14 -16.59
C ARG A 104 -11.92 9.65 -16.88
N SER A 105 -12.98 10.34 -16.46
CA SER A 105 -13.13 11.79 -16.65
C SER A 105 -12.31 12.63 -15.66
N ASP A 106 -11.82 12.00 -14.59
CA ASP A 106 -11.33 12.71 -13.42
C ASP A 106 -9.80 12.65 -13.38
N GLU A 107 -9.21 13.81 -13.10
CA GLU A 107 -7.76 13.95 -12.95
C GLU A 107 -7.27 13.34 -11.62
N TYR A 108 -8.12 13.37 -10.59
CA TYR A 108 -7.75 12.98 -9.23
C TYR A 108 -8.41 11.66 -8.80
N PRO A 109 -7.79 10.92 -7.88
CA PRO A 109 -8.41 9.73 -7.31
C PRO A 109 -9.73 10.06 -6.62
N VAL A 110 -10.68 9.14 -6.78
CA VAL A 110 -11.97 9.17 -6.10
C VAL A 110 -11.77 9.01 -4.59
N SER A 111 -12.47 9.81 -3.80
CA SER A 111 -12.44 9.74 -2.33
C SER A 111 -13.50 8.77 -1.80
N LEU A 112 -13.22 8.11 -0.66
CA LEU A 112 -14.10 7.08 -0.11
C LEU A 112 -15.50 7.61 0.24
N ASP A 113 -15.59 8.88 0.66
CA ASP A 113 -16.85 9.55 1.00
C ASP A 113 -17.77 9.82 -0.21
N THR A 114 -17.26 9.70 -1.44
CA THR A 114 -18.10 9.77 -2.64
C THR A 114 -18.75 8.43 -2.97
N VAL A 115 -18.17 7.32 -2.50
CA VAL A 115 -18.66 5.95 -2.76
C VAL A 115 -19.37 5.31 -1.56
N VAL A 116 -19.13 5.81 -0.35
CA VAL A 116 -19.77 5.35 0.90
C VAL A 116 -20.72 6.43 1.42
N THR A 117 -22.01 6.14 1.43
CA THR A 117 -23.04 7.07 1.91
C THR A 117 -23.20 7.07 3.44
N ASP A 118 -23.04 5.91 4.09
CA ASP A 118 -23.06 5.75 5.54
C ASP A 118 -21.64 5.52 6.07
N MET A 119 -20.89 6.61 6.24
CA MET A 119 -19.50 6.55 6.71
C MET A 119 -19.38 5.98 8.13
N ALA A 120 -20.35 6.26 9.01
CA ALA A 120 -20.35 5.72 10.37
C ALA A 120 -20.62 4.22 10.36
N GLY A 121 -21.64 3.76 9.63
CA GLY A 121 -21.92 2.32 9.49
C GLY A 121 -20.77 1.56 8.83
N TYR A 122 -20.15 2.14 7.80
CA TYR A 122 -18.97 1.57 7.16
C TYR A 122 -17.78 1.47 8.12
N GLY A 123 -17.49 2.53 8.88
CA GLY A 123 -16.41 2.54 9.86
C GLY A 123 -16.63 1.55 11.00
N ALA A 124 -17.86 1.40 11.49
CA ALA A 124 -18.21 0.38 12.47
C ALA A 124 -17.95 -1.03 11.93
N SER A 125 -18.36 -1.29 10.67
CA SER A 125 -18.10 -2.58 10.00
C SER A 125 -16.59 -2.83 9.81
N LEU A 126 -15.85 -1.80 9.40
CA LEU A 126 -14.40 -1.86 9.20
C LEU A 126 -13.66 -2.19 10.51
N LYS A 127 -14.02 -1.53 11.61
CA LYS A 127 -13.45 -1.83 12.94
C LYS A 127 -13.75 -3.27 13.35
N LYS A 128 -14.99 -3.71 13.20
CA LYS A 128 -15.39 -5.09 13.50
C LYS A 128 -14.54 -6.11 12.73
N HIS A 129 -14.45 -5.97 11.41
CA HIS A 129 -13.66 -6.88 10.56
C HIS A 129 -12.17 -6.86 10.92
N LEU A 130 -11.61 -5.69 11.23
CA LEU A 130 -10.21 -5.59 11.65
C LEU A 130 -9.95 -6.30 12.98
N ILE A 131 -10.87 -6.15 13.94
CA ILE A 131 -10.80 -6.82 15.24
C ILE A 131 -10.86 -8.34 15.05
N GLU A 132 -11.81 -8.84 14.27
CA GLU A 132 -11.96 -10.27 13.95
C GLU A 132 -10.68 -10.80 13.30
N ALA A 133 -10.22 -10.17 12.20
CA ALA A 133 -9.03 -10.61 11.48
C ALA A 133 -7.74 -10.57 12.32
N LYS A 134 -7.60 -9.61 13.24
CA LYS A 134 -6.46 -9.55 14.16
C LYS A 134 -6.56 -10.58 15.27
N SER A 135 -7.76 -10.82 15.79
CA SER A 135 -8.01 -11.79 16.86
C SER A 135 -7.81 -13.22 16.39
N GLU A 136 -8.25 -13.57 15.17
CA GLU A 136 -7.97 -14.88 14.57
C GLU A 136 -6.46 -15.18 14.44
N ARG A 137 -5.65 -14.14 14.21
CA ARG A 137 -4.19 -14.23 14.11
C ARG A 137 -3.50 -14.20 15.47
N ALA A 138 -4.24 -14.03 16.55
CA ALA A 138 -3.67 -13.98 17.89
C ALA A 138 -3.27 -15.35 18.42
N TYR A 139 -3.79 -16.46 17.88
CA TYR A 139 -3.42 -17.84 18.27
C TYR A 139 -3.28 -18.02 19.80
N ASP A 140 -4.27 -17.55 20.56
CA ASP A 140 -4.33 -17.58 22.04
C ASP A 140 -3.26 -16.76 22.79
N ASP A 141 -2.60 -15.81 22.12
CA ASP A 141 -1.65 -14.88 22.75
C ASP A 141 -2.38 -13.88 23.67
N ALA A 142 -2.16 -14.03 24.99
CA ALA A 142 -2.72 -13.14 26.01
C ALA A 142 -2.31 -11.66 25.80
N ALA A 143 -1.15 -11.39 25.16
CA ALA A 143 -0.73 -10.03 24.83
C ALA A 143 -1.63 -9.38 23.77
N ARG A 144 -2.47 -10.16 23.07
CA ARG A 144 -3.39 -9.69 22.04
C ARG A 144 -4.85 -9.68 22.46
N ALA A 145 -5.15 -9.93 23.74
CA ALA A 145 -6.49 -9.72 24.29
C ALA A 145 -6.98 -8.27 24.13
N ASN A 146 -6.06 -7.31 23.97
CA ASN A 146 -6.34 -5.88 23.84
C ASN A 146 -6.59 -5.40 22.40
N VAL A 147 -6.66 -6.31 21.41
CA VAL A 147 -6.91 -5.94 19.99
C VAL A 147 -8.09 -4.98 19.80
N PRO A 148 -9.26 -5.15 20.45
CA PRO A 148 -10.35 -4.19 20.34
C PRO A 148 -9.98 -2.78 20.80
N ALA A 149 -9.28 -2.65 21.91
CA ALA A 149 -8.85 -1.36 22.45
C ALA A 149 -7.79 -0.69 21.55
N GLU A 150 -6.85 -1.46 21.01
CA GLU A 150 -5.86 -0.95 20.05
C GLU A 150 -6.52 -0.44 18.77
N VAL A 151 -7.53 -1.16 18.26
CA VAL A 151 -8.26 -0.73 17.06
C VAL A 151 -9.00 0.59 17.32
N GLU A 152 -9.63 0.73 18.48
CA GLU A 152 -10.31 1.97 18.87
C GLU A 152 -9.32 3.13 19.07
N GLU A 153 -8.15 2.90 19.68
CA GLU A 153 -7.12 3.92 19.84
C GLU A 153 -6.64 4.47 18.48
N ILE A 154 -6.49 3.59 17.49
CA ILE A 154 -5.90 3.96 16.20
C ILE A 154 -6.95 4.58 15.26
N LEU A 155 -8.15 4.01 15.23
CA LEU A 155 -9.20 4.41 14.29
C LEU A 155 -10.19 5.42 14.88
N GLY A 156 -10.30 5.53 16.20
CA GLY A 156 -11.21 6.45 16.86
C GLY A 156 -12.68 6.10 16.65
N SER A 157 -13.51 7.14 16.56
CA SER A 157 -14.95 6.97 16.35
C SER A 157 -15.26 6.25 15.03
N ASP A 158 -16.46 5.68 14.90
CA ASP A 158 -16.87 4.98 13.68
C ASP A 158 -16.77 5.88 12.44
N ALA A 159 -17.18 7.15 12.55
CA ALA A 159 -17.07 8.11 11.46
C ALA A 159 -15.60 8.44 11.12
N ASP A 160 -14.75 8.58 12.15
CA ASP A 160 -13.32 8.85 11.95
C ASP A 160 -12.63 7.67 11.27
N ALA A 161 -12.97 6.44 11.66
CA ALA A 161 -12.38 5.21 11.14
C ALA A 161 -12.46 5.13 9.62
N ALA A 162 -13.63 5.45 9.04
CA ALA A 162 -13.82 5.47 7.59
C ALA A 162 -13.05 6.64 6.92
N SER A 163 -13.14 7.84 7.50
CA SER A 163 -12.52 9.04 6.91
C SER A 163 -10.99 8.97 6.83
N LYS A 164 -10.34 8.23 7.74
CA LYS A 164 -8.87 8.04 7.77
C LYS A 164 -8.30 7.41 6.49
N PHE A 165 -9.13 6.75 5.69
CA PHE A 165 -8.69 6.16 4.43
C PHE A 165 -8.70 7.14 3.27
N GLY A 166 -9.55 8.18 3.26
CA GLY A 166 -9.60 9.18 2.18
C GLY A 166 -9.66 8.52 0.80
N THR A 167 -8.61 8.67 0.00
CA THR A 167 -8.46 8.05 -1.34
C THR A 167 -7.77 6.68 -1.32
N ASN A 168 -7.26 6.23 -0.17
CA ASN A 168 -6.54 4.96 -0.01
C ASN A 168 -7.49 3.77 0.17
N PHE A 169 -8.23 3.47 -0.90
CA PHE A 169 -9.02 2.26 -1.04
C PHE A 169 -8.96 1.80 -2.49
N THR A 170 -9.34 0.55 -2.72
CA THR A 170 -9.54 0.03 -4.07
C THR A 170 -10.83 -0.77 -4.15
N LEU A 171 -11.19 -1.20 -5.35
CA LEU A 171 -12.40 -1.94 -5.63
C LEU A 171 -12.08 -3.41 -5.87
N ALA A 172 -12.95 -4.27 -5.35
CA ALA A 172 -12.93 -5.70 -5.62
C ALA A 172 -13.69 -6.00 -6.93
N PRO A 173 -13.21 -6.94 -7.76
CA PRO A 173 -13.91 -7.34 -8.96
C PRO A 173 -15.25 -7.99 -8.63
N SER A 174 -16.22 -7.84 -9.54
CA SER A 174 -17.54 -8.48 -9.46
C SER A 174 -17.71 -9.48 -10.60
N THR A 175 -18.57 -10.48 -10.41
CA THR A 175 -19.09 -11.34 -11.48
C THR A 175 -20.40 -10.81 -12.07
N GLU A 176 -21.03 -9.83 -11.43
CA GLU A 176 -22.24 -9.15 -11.90
C GLU A 176 -21.88 -7.87 -12.67
N ALA A 177 -22.44 -7.72 -13.88
CA ALA A 177 -22.24 -6.55 -14.72
C ALA A 177 -22.75 -5.27 -14.05
N GLY A 178 -22.04 -4.16 -14.22
CA GLY A 178 -22.40 -2.86 -13.64
C GLY A 178 -22.18 -2.77 -12.13
N LYS A 179 -21.44 -3.71 -11.51
CA LYS A 179 -21.17 -3.71 -10.06
C LYS A 179 -19.71 -3.95 -9.76
N PHE A 180 -19.28 -3.45 -8.60
CA PHE A 180 -18.05 -3.89 -7.94
C PHE A 180 -18.39 -4.89 -6.84
N GLY A 181 -17.49 -5.83 -6.57
CA GLY A 181 -17.66 -6.86 -5.55
C GLY A 181 -17.52 -6.32 -4.11
N GLY A 182 -17.05 -5.09 -3.97
CA GLY A 182 -16.90 -4.41 -2.68
C GLY A 182 -15.74 -3.42 -2.67
N ILE A 183 -15.51 -2.86 -1.48
CA ILE A 183 -14.41 -1.93 -1.20
C ILE A 183 -13.32 -2.68 -0.42
N THR A 184 -12.08 -2.55 -0.87
CA THR A 184 -10.90 -3.05 -0.16
C THR A 184 -10.11 -1.86 0.38
N VAL A 185 -9.91 -1.83 1.70
CA VAL A 185 -9.01 -0.89 2.36
C VAL A 185 -7.69 -1.57 2.70
N LEU A 186 -6.59 -0.86 2.48
CA LEU A 186 -5.25 -1.37 2.74
C LEU A 186 -4.66 -0.62 3.94
N PHE A 187 -4.55 -1.33 5.06
CA PHE A 187 -3.98 -0.81 6.28
C PHE A 187 -2.47 -0.61 6.12
N LYS A 188 -2.03 0.64 5.95
CA LYS A 188 -0.62 1.00 5.98
C LYS A 188 -0.11 0.89 7.42
N VAL A 189 0.94 0.11 7.62
CA VAL A 189 1.58 -0.03 8.94
C VAL A 189 2.44 1.21 9.19
N PRO A 190 2.12 1.97 10.26
CA PRO A 190 3.04 2.12 11.36
C PRO A 190 2.36 1.63 12.66
N MET A 191 1.53 0.60 12.57
CA MET A 191 1.11 -0.14 13.76
C MET A 191 2.30 -0.97 14.23
N LYS A 192 2.71 -0.87 15.50
CA LYS A 192 3.83 -1.62 16.08
C LYS A 192 3.59 -3.15 16.13
N LEU A 193 3.31 -3.81 15.00
CA LEU A 193 3.16 -5.26 14.89
C LEU A 193 3.65 -5.72 13.51
N PRO A 194 4.51 -6.74 13.44
CA PRO A 194 5.03 -7.25 12.17
C PRO A 194 3.89 -7.89 11.36
N PHE A 195 3.63 -7.35 10.16
CA PHE A 195 2.62 -7.88 9.24
C PHE A 195 3.28 -8.63 8.07
N ARG A 196 2.81 -9.85 7.79
CA ARG A 196 3.02 -10.56 6.51
C ARG A 196 1.67 -10.60 5.76
N PRO A 197 1.61 -10.37 4.44
CA PRO A 197 0.36 -10.38 3.71
C PRO A 197 0.06 -11.80 3.19
N ARG A 198 -1.21 -12.23 3.28
CA ARG A 198 -1.79 -13.32 2.46
C ARG A 198 -3.21 -12.93 2.07
N SER A 199 -3.55 -13.21 0.81
CA SER A 199 -4.86 -13.03 0.19
C SER A 199 -5.87 -14.07 0.68
N PHE A 200 -7.12 -13.65 0.90
CA PHE A 200 -8.25 -14.51 1.29
C PHE A 200 -9.15 -14.81 0.08
N PRO A 201 -9.71 -16.03 -0.05
CA PRO A 201 -10.78 -16.31 -1.01
C PRO A 201 -12.14 -15.86 -0.46
N ALA A 202 -13.01 -15.37 -1.34
CA ALA A 202 -14.39 -15.03 -1.01
C ALA A 202 -15.25 -16.30 -0.90
N SER A 203 -16.06 -16.38 0.17
CA SER A 203 -17.17 -17.34 0.32
C SER A 203 -18.44 -16.57 0.64
#